data_AF-A0A8H9WTS2-F1
#
_entry.id   AF-A0A8H9WTS2-F1
#
_cell.length_a   1.000
_cell.length_b   1.000
_cell.length_c   1.000
_cell.angle_alpha   90.00
_cell.angle_beta   90.00
_cell.angle_gamma   90.00
#
_symmetry.space_group_name_H-M   'P 1'
#
loop_
_entity.id
_entity.type
_entity.pdbx_description
1 polymer ?
#
loop_
_entity_poly.entity_id
_entity_poly.type
_entity_poly.pdbx_seq_one_letter_code
_entity_poly.pdbx_strand_id
1 'polypeptide(L)'
;MLWVKKKMSYPMMNVLAGIGIAPFPVLFFGDAVRYFTTVGIELVLAMAFGGALLRIVARHYRNRPKVVRARLCRALAIAVEAGLPMDRVVDLGLQAADDASLTEHLARLPAAARANQTLADTLAGWSRLTPDMQQVLGVADETGDYTNTLKRLADLYDDGF
;
A
#
# COMPACT_ATOMS: atom_id res chain seq x y z
N MET A 1 -1.98 12.42 8.96
CA MET A 1 -2.20 12.79 7.54
C MET A 1 -1.75 14.21 7.12
N LEU A 2 -1.69 15.20 8.03
CA LEU A 2 -1.33 16.59 7.69
C LEU A 2 0.17 16.84 7.40
N TRP A 3 1.06 16.00 7.94
CA TRP A 3 2.52 16.20 7.82
C TRP A 3 3.07 15.84 6.42
N VAL A 4 2.51 14.81 5.77
CA VAL A 4 2.87 14.42 4.39
C VAL A 4 2.41 15.48 3.39
N LYS A 5 1.23 16.08 3.61
CA LYS A 5 0.70 17.16 2.76
C LYS A 5 1.63 18.37 2.71
N LYS A 6 2.22 18.75 3.85
CA LYS A 6 3.12 19.91 3.96
C LYS A 6 4.49 19.67 3.34
N LYS A 7 5.03 18.43 3.42
CA LYS A 7 6.36 18.08 2.91
C LYS A 7 6.37 17.81 1.40
N MET A 8 5.24 17.37 0.84
CA MET A 8 5.10 17.05 -0.60
C MET A 8 4.59 18.24 -1.44
N SER A 9 4.16 19.33 -0.81
CA SER A 9 3.66 20.53 -1.50
C SER A 9 4.76 21.29 -2.26
N TYR A 10 5.99 21.33 -1.73
CA TYR A 10 7.13 22.05 -2.32
C TYR A 10 7.63 21.45 -3.65
N PRO A 11 7.86 20.13 -3.78
CA PRO A 11 8.27 19.56 -5.08
C PRO A 11 7.16 19.61 -6.13
N MET A 12 5.88 19.52 -5.74
CA MET A 12 4.76 19.59 -6.68
C MET A 12 4.57 20.99 -7.28
N MET A 13 4.74 22.02 -6.45
CA MET A 13 4.65 23.43 -6.88
C MET A 13 5.81 23.82 -7.82
N ASN A 14 7.01 23.27 -7.61
CA ASN A 14 8.17 23.54 -8.47
C ASN A 14 8.05 22.87 -9.85
N VAL A 15 7.46 21.67 -9.93
CA VAL A 15 7.18 20.98 -11.20
C VAL A 15 6.08 21.71 -11.99
N LEU A 16 5.03 22.19 -11.32
CA LEU A 16 3.97 23.01 -11.92
C LEU A 16 4.52 24.35 -12.46
N ALA A 17 5.39 25.01 -11.70
CA ALA A 17 6.02 26.27 -12.12
C ALA A 17 6.96 26.08 -13.33
N GLY A 18 7.69 24.95 -13.41
CA GLY A 18 8.59 24.66 -14.52
C GLY A 18 7.89 24.46 -15.88
N ILE A 19 6.67 23.90 -15.88
CA ILE A 19 5.88 23.64 -17.09
C ILE A 19 5.42 24.95 -17.77
N GLY A 20 5.18 26.02 -16.99
CA GLY A 20 4.75 27.30 -17.55
C GLY A 20 5.87 28.18 -18.11
N ILE A 21 7.12 27.96 -17.67
CA ILE A 21 8.27 28.80 -18.03
C ILE A 21 8.98 28.29 -19.31
N ALA A 22 8.95 26.97 -19.56
CA ALA A 22 9.65 26.33 -20.67
C ALA A 22 9.24 26.81 -22.09
N PRO A 23 7.96 27.05 -22.42
CA PRO A 23 7.58 27.47 -23.77
C PRO A 23 7.66 28.99 -24.00
N PHE A 24 7.98 29.77 -22.97
CA PHE A 24 7.98 31.23 -23.01
C PHE A 24 8.91 31.84 -24.09
N PRO A 25 10.11 31.27 -24.37
CA PRO A 25 10.99 31.77 -25.43
C PRO A 25 10.49 31.48 -26.86
N VAL A 26 9.66 30.45 -27.05
CA VAL A 26 9.14 30.05 -28.37
C VAL A 26 8.11 31.06 -28.89
N LEU A 27 7.44 31.78 -27.97
CA LEU A 27 6.46 32.83 -28.29
C LEU A 27 7.13 34.09 -28.88
N PHE A 28 8.41 34.34 -28.60
CA PHE A 28 9.14 35.51 -29.08
C PHE A 28 9.83 35.31 -30.45
N PHE A 29 10.03 34.07 -30.91
CA PHE A 29 10.85 33.76 -32.09
C PHE A 29 10.17 32.89 -33.17
N GLY A 30 8.85 32.65 -33.12
CA GLY A 30 8.20 31.73 -34.07
C GLY A 30 6.72 31.98 -34.38
N ASP A 31 6.25 31.35 -35.46
CA ASP A 31 4.85 31.38 -35.92
C ASP A 31 3.86 30.87 -34.86
N ALA A 32 2.70 31.50 -34.76
CA ALA A 32 1.64 31.14 -33.80
C ALA A 32 1.28 29.64 -33.84
N VAL A 33 1.35 29.01 -35.02
CA VAL A 33 1.10 27.56 -35.20
C VAL A 33 2.14 26.71 -34.47
N ARG A 34 3.43 27.12 -34.47
CA ARG A 34 4.49 26.41 -33.73
C ARG A 34 4.34 26.57 -32.24
N TYR A 35 3.83 27.71 -31.76
CA TYR A 35 3.53 27.90 -30.35
C TYR A 35 2.44 26.93 -29.86
N PHE A 36 1.32 26.82 -30.58
CA PHE A 36 0.23 25.91 -30.20
C PHE A 36 0.65 24.43 -30.20
N THR A 37 1.47 23.98 -31.16
CA THR A 37 1.94 22.59 -31.19
C THR A 37 2.93 22.28 -30.06
N THR A 38 3.83 23.22 -29.75
CA THR A 38 4.82 23.04 -28.67
C THR A 38 4.13 22.96 -27.31
N VAL A 39 3.21 23.89 -27.03
CA VAL A 39 2.42 23.89 -25.79
C VAL A 39 1.55 22.64 -25.67
N GLY A 40 0.93 22.19 -26.77
CA GLY A 40 0.13 20.97 -26.78
C GLY A 40 0.95 19.71 -26.43
N ILE A 41 2.15 19.58 -26.99
CA ILE A 41 3.05 18.45 -26.73
C ILE A 41 3.55 18.47 -25.27
N GLU A 42 3.91 19.63 -24.74
CA GLU A 42 4.35 19.79 -23.35
C GLU A 42 3.25 19.43 -22.35
N LEU A 43 1.99 19.80 -22.63
CA LEU A 43 0.84 19.51 -21.76
C LEU A 43 0.55 18.00 -21.71
N VAL A 44 0.64 17.31 -22.85
CA VAL A 44 0.48 15.85 -22.93
C VAL A 44 1.63 15.14 -22.21
N LEU A 45 2.88 15.59 -22.40
CA LEU A 45 4.04 15.06 -21.70
C LEU A 45 3.92 15.28 -20.18
N ALA A 46 3.47 16.46 -19.74
CA ALA A 46 3.26 16.76 -18.33
C ALA A 46 2.15 15.90 -17.71
N MET A 47 1.04 15.66 -18.42
CA MET A 47 -0.01 14.76 -17.95
C MET A 47 0.47 13.31 -17.87
N ALA A 48 1.19 12.83 -18.90
CA ALA A 48 1.74 11.48 -18.92
C ALA A 48 2.80 11.29 -17.82
N PHE A 49 3.70 12.26 -17.67
CA PHE A 49 4.75 12.25 -16.65
C PHE A 49 4.19 12.40 -15.24
N GLY A 50 3.25 13.31 -15.02
CA GLY A 50 2.56 13.50 -13.74
C GLY A 50 1.79 12.25 -13.32
N GLY A 51 1.06 11.63 -14.24
CA GLY A 51 0.35 10.37 -13.98
C GLY A 51 1.30 9.21 -13.66
N ALA A 52 2.40 9.08 -14.39
CA ALA A 52 3.42 8.07 -14.13
C ALA A 52 4.12 8.29 -12.78
N LEU A 53 4.51 9.52 -12.47
CA LEU A 53 5.15 9.91 -11.22
C LEU A 53 4.23 9.61 -10.02
N LEU A 54 2.95 10.01 -10.09
CA LEU A 54 1.97 9.73 -9.05
C LEU A 54 1.80 8.23 -8.82
N ARG A 55 1.75 7.41 -9.88
CA ARG A 55 1.66 5.94 -9.77
C ARG A 55 2.90 5.33 -9.11
N ILE A 56 4.09 5.80 -9.47
CA ILE A 56 5.36 5.32 -8.89
C ILE A 56 5.44 5.68 -7.40
N VAL A 57 5.16 6.93 -7.06
CA VAL A 57 5.15 7.40 -5.67
C VAL A 57 4.07 6.67 -4.87
N ALA A 58 2.86 6.52 -5.40
CA ALA A 58 1.78 5.80 -4.73
C ALA A 58 2.14 4.33 -4.47
N ARG A 59 2.75 3.64 -5.43
CA ARG A 59 3.23 2.26 -5.25
C ARG A 59 4.29 2.18 -4.15
N HIS A 60 5.21 3.14 -4.10
CA HIS A 60 6.23 3.19 -3.06
C HIS A 60 5.64 3.40 -1.65
N TYR A 61 4.63 4.26 -1.51
CA TYR A 61 3.94 4.44 -0.23
C TYR A 61 3.10 3.23 0.19
N ARG A 62 2.52 2.50 -0.77
CA ARG A 62 1.70 1.30 -0.48
C ARG A 62 2.51 0.15 0.15
N ASN A 63 3.77 -0.01 -0.24
CA ASN A 63 4.62 -1.13 0.20
C ASN A 63 5.31 -0.91 1.56
N ARG A 64 4.93 0.14 2.28
CA ARG A 64 5.40 0.39 3.65
C ARG A 64 4.95 -0.77 4.57
N PRO A 65 5.84 -1.32 5.41
CA PRO A 65 5.52 -2.48 6.24
C PRO A 65 4.33 -2.26 7.17
N LYS A 66 4.14 -1.05 7.71
CA LYS A 66 2.96 -0.69 8.51
C LYS A 66 1.65 -0.85 7.72
N VAL A 67 1.58 -0.29 6.52
CA VAL A 67 0.40 -0.31 5.64
C VAL A 67 0.09 -1.73 5.16
N VAL A 68 1.10 -2.57 4.95
CA VAL A 68 0.92 -3.99 4.61
C VAL A 68 0.28 -4.74 5.79
N ARG A 69 0.80 -4.55 7.02
CA ARG A 69 0.24 -5.20 8.22
C ARG A 69 -1.19 -4.76 8.52
N ALA A 70 -1.48 -3.46 8.40
CA ALA A 70 -2.83 -2.94 8.57
C ALA A 70 -3.82 -3.58 7.59
N ARG A 71 -3.49 -3.61 6.30
CA ARG A 71 -4.32 -4.24 5.26
C ARG A 71 -4.53 -5.73 5.51
N LEU A 72 -3.48 -6.45 5.90
CA LEU A 72 -3.57 -7.86 6.27
C LEU A 72 -4.55 -8.05 7.44
N CYS A 73 -4.34 -7.36 8.56
CA CYS A 73 -5.18 -7.49 9.76
C CYS A 73 -6.64 -7.12 9.46
N ARG A 74 -6.86 -6.05 8.69
CA ARG A 74 -8.20 -5.60 8.26
C ARG A 74 -8.91 -6.66 7.44
N ALA A 75 -8.23 -7.24 6.45
CA ALA A 75 -8.82 -8.27 5.60
C ALA A 75 -9.10 -9.56 6.37
N LEU A 76 -8.18 -9.98 7.24
CA LEU A 76 -8.40 -11.12 8.13
C LEU A 76 -9.60 -10.88 9.04
N ALA A 77 -9.71 -9.70 9.66
CA ALA A 77 -10.85 -9.36 10.53
C ALA A 77 -12.18 -9.45 9.80
N ILE A 78 -12.27 -8.87 8.59
CA ILE A 78 -13.48 -8.91 7.76
C ILE A 78 -13.83 -10.35 7.36
N ALA A 79 -12.83 -11.14 6.97
CA ALA A 79 -13.04 -12.52 6.54
C ALA A 79 -13.49 -13.43 7.70
N VAL A 80 -12.88 -13.28 8.88
CA VAL A 80 -13.31 -13.99 10.09
C VAL A 80 -14.72 -13.57 10.49
N GLU A 81 -15.03 -12.28 10.48
CA GLU A 81 -16.36 -11.76 10.82
C GLU A 81 -17.45 -12.25 9.85
N ALA A 82 -17.09 -12.47 8.58
CA ALA A 82 -17.96 -13.09 7.59
C ALA A 82 -18.10 -14.62 7.73
N GLY A 83 -17.45 -15.24 8.72
CA GLY A 83 -17.54 -16.67 9.01
C GLY A 83 -16.87 -17.56 7.95
N LEU A 84 -15.90 -17.03 7.20
CA LEU A 84 -15.14 -17.83 6.24
C LEU A 84 -14.26 -18.87 6.96
N PRO A 85 -14.02 -20.05 6.34
CA PRO A 85 -13.08 -21.01 6.88
C PRO A 85 -11.65 -20.43 6.87
N MET A 86 -10.82 -20.86 7.82
CA MET A 86 -9.54 -20.20 8.14
C MET A 86 -8.54 -20.21 6.96
N ASP A 87 -8.58 -21.23 6.12
CA ASP A 87 -7.82 -21.31 4.87
C ASP A 87 -8.17 -20.16 3.92
N ARG A 88 -9.46 -19.86 3.75
CA ARG A 88 -9.97 -18.76 2.91
C ARG A 88 -9.71 -17.40 3.54
N VAL A 89 -9.75 -17.32 4.87
CA VAL A 89 -9.36 -16.11 5.62
C VAL A 89 -7.91 -15.74 5.31
N VAL A 90 -6.98 -16.71 5.40
CA VAL A 90 -5.57 -16.49 5.09
C VAL A 90 -5.36 -16.10 3.62
N ASP A 91 -6.05 -16.74 2.68
CA ASP A 91 -5.97 -16.40 1.25
C ASP A 91 -6.43 -14.95 0.96
N LEU A 92 -7.51 -14.50 1.59
CA LEU A 92 -8.00 -13.13 1.47
C LEU A 92 -7.05 -12.13 2.12
N GLY A 93 -6.49 -12.48 3.28
CA GLY A 93 -5.45 -11.70 3.93
C GLY A 93 -4.23 -11.50 3.03
N LEU A 94 -3.79 -12.56 2.36
CA LEU A 94 -2.68 -12.54 1.43
C LEU A 94 -2.95 -11.61 0.23
N GLN A 95 -4.13 -11.72 -0.38
CA GLN A 95 -4.52 -10.87 -1.51
C GLN A 95 -4.61 -9.39 -1.13
N ALA A 96 -5.10 -9.08 0.07
CA ALA A 96 -5.24 -7.71 0.55
C ALA A 96 -3.89 -7.06 0.93
N ALA A 97 -2.99 -7.84 1.51
CA ALA A 97 -1.65 -7.39 1.88
C ALA A 97 -0.84 -6.96 0.64
N ASP A 98 -1.02 -7.66 -0.49
CA ASP A 98 -0.31 -7.39 -1.76
C ASP A 98 1.21 -7.29 -1.54
N ASP A 99 1.77 -8.22 -0.75
CA ASP A 99 3.18 -8.26 -0.38
C ASP A 99 3.83 -9.57 -0.85
N ALA A 100 4.81 -9.45 -1.74
CA ALA A 100 5.51 -10.59 -2.30
C ALA A 100 6.21 -11.46 -1.24
N SER A 101 6.72 -10.86 -0.15
CA SER A 101 7.37 -11.61 0.93
C SER A 101 6.37 -12.47 1.70
N LEU A 102 5.14 -11.98 1.91
CA LEU A 102 4.08 -12.79 2.52
C LEU A 102 3.64 -13.92 1.60
N THR A 103 3.49 -13.65 0.29
CA THR A 103 3.16 -14.68 -0.71
C THR A 103 4.19 -15.78 -0.74
N GLU A 104 5.48 -15.42 -0.77
CA GLU A 104 6.57 -16.37 -0.77
C GLU A 104 6.63 -17.18 0.53
N HIS A 105 6.42 -16.52 1.68
CA HIS A 105 6.37 -17.19 2.98
C HIS A 105 5.28 -18.26 3.04
N LEU A 106 4.05 -17.92 2.65
CA LEU A 106 2.93 -18.87 2.66
C LEU A 106 3.08 -19.95 1.58
N ALA A 107 3.70 -19.65 0.43
CA ALA A 107 3.96 -20.64 -0.60
C ALA A 107 4.92 -21.74 -0.14
N ARG A 108 5.84 -21.45 0.79
CA ARG A 108 6.73 -22.45 1.40
C ARG A 108 6.02 -23.38 2.38
N LEU A 109 4.85 -22.98 2.89
CA LEU A 109 4.05 -23.80 3.80
C LEU A 109 3.12 -24.74 3.01
N PRO A 110 3.20 -26.07 3.22
CA PRO A 110 2.29 -27.01 2.57
C PRO A 110 0.84 -26.74 2.99
N ALA A 111 -0.11 -26.94 2.06
CA ALA A 111 -1.53 -26.68 2.32
C ALA A 111 -2.07 -27.45 3.55
N ALA A 112 -1.60 -28.68 3.76
CA ALA A 112 -1.95 -29.49 4.93
C ALA A 112 -1.42 -28.92 6.26
N ALA A 113 -0.31 -28.19 6.24
CA ALA A 113 0.21 -27.51 7.43
C ALA A 113 -0.66 -26.29 7.78
N ARG A 114 -1.06 -25.51 6.77
CA ARG A 114 -1.92 -24.32 6.95
C ARG A 114 -3.28 -24.65 7.59
N ALA A 115 -3.81 -25.84 7.32
CA ALA A 115 -5.09 -26.28 7.87
C ALA A 115 -5.01 -26.79 9.32
N ASN A 116 -3.82 -27.20 9.78
CA ASN A 116 -3.63 -27.89 11.06
C ASN A 116 -2.88 -27.05 12.10
N GLN A 117 -2.45 -25.83 11.75
CA GLN A 117 -1.69 -24.95 12.63
C GLN A 117 -2.47 -23.66 12.89
N THR A 118 -2.09 -22.95 13.95
CA THR A 118 -2.73 -21.71 14.35
C THR A 118 -2.44 -20.56 13.38
N LEU A 119 -3.17 -19.45 13.51
CA LEU A 119 -2.91 -18.28 12.67
C LEU A 119 -1.56 -17.64 13.01
N ALA A 120 -1.20 -17.59 14.30
CA ALA A 120 0.10 -17.11 14.75
C ALA A 120 1.24 -17.97 14.17
N ASP A 121 1.12 -19.30 14.18
CA ASP A 121 2.13 -20.21 13.63
C ASP A 121 2.23 -20.11 12.11
N THR A 122 1.10 -19.91 11.42
CA THR A 122 1.08 -19.73 9.97
C THR A 122 1.84 -18.49 9.52
N LEU A 123 1.74 -17.41 10.29
CA LEU A 123 2.44 -16.16 10.01
C LEU A 123 3.85 -16.12 10.61
N ALA A 124 4.19 -17.02 11.53
CA ALA A 124 5.49 -17.07 12.17
C ALA A 124 6.62 -17.21 11.14
N GLY A 125 7.66 -16.40 11.28
CA GLY A 125 8.79 -16.36 10.35
C GLY A 125 8.62 -15.41 9.15
N TRP A 126 7.44 -14.80 8.97
CA TRP A 126 7.28 -13.74 7.99
C TRP A 126 8.11 -12.51 8.36
N SER A 127 8.92 -12.01 7.42
CA SER A 127 9.91 -10.95 7.64
C SER A 127 9.36 -9.62 8.20
N ARG A 128 8.08 -9.33 7.99
CA ARG A 128 7.42 -8.09 8.43
C ARG A 128 6.56 -8.27 9.68
N LEU A 129 6.42 -9.50 10.18
CA LEU A 129 5.73 -9.80 11.42
C LEU A 129 6.51 -9.19 12.59
N THR A 130 5.83 -8.46 13.46
CA THR A 130 6.45 -7.97 14.71
C THR A 130 6.25 -8.99 15.83
N PRO A 131 7.18 -9.05 16.80
CA PRO A 131 6.99 -9.88 17.99
C PRO A 131 5.66 -9.60 18.69
N ASP A 132 5.29 -8.32 18.83
CA ASP A 132 4.03 -7.89 19.44
C ASP A 132 2.81 -8.44 18.69
N MET A 133 2.83 -8.41 17.35
CA MET A 133 1.73 -8.96 16.54
C MET A 133 1.61 -10.47 16.72
N GLN A 134 2.74 -11.18 16.78
CA GLN A 134 2.74 -12.63 16.98
C GLN A 134 2.15 -13.00 18.34
N GLN A 135 2.51 -12.27 19.40
CA GLN A 135 1.96 -12.49 20.74
C GLN A 135 0.45 -12.23 20.78
N VAL A 136 0.00 -11.13 20.21
CA VAL A 136 -1.43 -10.77 20.17
C VAL A 136 -2.24 -11.77 19.35
N LEU A 137 -1.68 -12.29 18.25
CA LEU A 137 -2.32 -13.38 17.50
C LEU A 137 -2.37 -14.68 18.30
N GLY A 138 -1.33 -15.02 19.06
CA GLY A 138 -1.34 -16.19 19.94
C GLY A 138 -2.43 -16.12 21.00
N VAL A 139 -2.67 -14.94 21.58
CA VAL A 139 -3.81 -14.73 22.50
C VAL A 139 -5.15 -14.92 21.78
N ALA A 140 -5.27 -14.48 20.52
CA ALA A 140 -6.48 -14.73 19.73
C ALA A 140 -6.68 -16.22 19.40
N ASP A 141 -5.60 -16.96 19.15
CA ASP A 141 -5.65 -18.41 18.93
C ASP A 141 -6.13 -19.16 20.19
N GLU A 142 -5.70 -18.74 21.38
CA GLU A 142 -6.13 -19.34 22.66
C GLU A 142 -7.57 -18.98 23.05
N THR A 143 -7.99 -17.74 22.78
CA THR A 143 -9.32 -17.22 23.18
C THR A 143 -10.39 -17.46 22.12
N GLY A 144 -10.01 -17.70 20.87
CA GLY A 144 -10.89 -17.73 19.70
C GLY A 144 -11.41 -16.35 19.26
N ASP A 145 -11.05 -15.25 19.93
CA ASP A 145 -11.51 -13.90 19.60
C ASP A 145 -10.61 -13.25 18.53
N TYR A 146 -10.65 -13.79 17.32
CA TYR A 146 -9.93 -13.22 16.17
C TYR A 146 -10.55 -11.90 15.69
N THR A 147 -11.88 -11.77 15.74
CA THR A 147 -12.57 -10.59 15.19
C THR A 147 -12.17 -9.31 15.91
N ASN A 148 -12.23 -9.26 17.23
CA ASN A 148 -11.87 -8.07 18.01
C ASN A 148 -10.36 -7.82 17.95
N THR A 149 -9.57 -8.88 18.06
CA THR A 149 -8.10 -8.79 18.11
C THR A 149 -7.51 -8.28 16.79
N LEU A 150 -7.95 -8.81 15.65
CA LEU A 150 -7.50 -8.37 14.34
C LEU A 150 -7.96 -6.95 14.01
N LYS A 151 -9.17 -6.54 14.45
CA LYS A 151 -9.63 -5.15 14.32
C LYS A 151 -8.72 -4.19 15.09
N ARG A 152 -8.41 -4.51 16.35
CA ARG A 152 -7.49 -3.71 17.17
C ARG A 152 -6.09 -3.63 16.58
N LEU A 153 -5.56 -4.74 16.05
CA LEU A 153 -4.27 -4.73 15.36
C LEU A 153 -4.30 -3.86 14.09
N ALA A 154 -5.38 -3.93 13.31
CA ALA A 154 -5.54 -3.10 12.12
C ALA A 154 -5.52 -1.61 12.48
N ASP A 155 -6.32 -1.22 13.46
CA ASP A 155 -6.41 0.17 13.93
C ASP A 155 -5.06 0.66 14.51
N LEU A 156 -4.36 -0.19 15.28
CA LEU A 156 -3.01 0.12 15.80
C LEU A 156 -2.00 0.41 14.69
N TYR A 157 -2.06 -0.34 13.58
CA TYR A 157 -1.15 -0.14 12.45
C TYR A 157 -1.55 1.03 11.54
N ASP A 158 -2.84 1.37 11.47
CA ASP A 158 -3.34 2.53 10.73
C ASP A 158 -3.05 3.85 11.47
N ASP A 159 -3.19 3.88 12.80
CA ASP A 159 -3.03 5.08 13.64
C ASP A 159 -1.57 5.39 14.01
N GLY A 160 -0.65 4.43 13.85
CA GLY A 160 0.77 4.59 14.19
C GLY A 160 1.53 5.54 13.27
N PHE A 161 1.44 6.85 13.56
CA PHE A 161 2.20 8.05 13.08
C PHE A 161 3.29 7.87 11.99
#